data_AF-A0A534S9L2-F1
#
_entry.id   AF-A0A534S9L2-F1
#
_cell.length_a   1.000
_cell.length_b   1.000
_cell.length_c   1.000
_cell.angle_alpha   90.00
_cell.angle_beta   90.00
_cell.angle_gamma   90.00
#
_symmetry.space_group_name_H-M   'P 1'
#
loop_
_entity.id
_entity.type
_entity.pdbx_description
1 polymer ?
#
loop_
_entity_poly.entity_id
_entity_poly.type
_entity_poly.pdbx_seq_one_letter_code
_entity_poly.pdbx_strand_id
1 'polypeptide(L)'
;MMALVHVQCPQCQRIDVVQYGKQANGTQRYHCNNPDGQRTIFLLQYHDKGRLPAVKQPIVDITLNGSGVRDIVHVLGVSSATVIDVLKKKELGLTQGNENLLKRLAPEQIDVILSQVEEAEVDEMWSFVVRRVGVM
;
A
#
# COMPACT_ATOMS: atom_id res chain seq x y z
N MET A 1 35.86 -3.45 21.93
CA MET A 1 35.56 -3.24 20.49
C MET A 1 34.28 -2.43 20.39
N MET A 2 34.34 -1.18 19.92
CA MET A 2 33.16 -0.33 19.74
C MET A 2 32.72 -0.44 18.27
N ALA A 3 31.55 -1.01 18.02
CA ALA A 3 30.97 -1.04 16.68
C ALA A 3 30.14 0.24 16.49
N LEU A 4 30.57 1.12 15.58
CA LEU A 4 29.73 2.24 15.13
C LEU A 4 28.74 1.69 14.10
N VAL A 5 27.44 1.75 14.41
CA VAL A 5 26.38 1.42 13.45
C VAL A 5 25.90 2.74 12.84
N HIS A 6 26.17 2.94 11.55
CA HIS A 6 25.63 4.07 10.81
C HIS A 6 24.15 3.82 10.52
N VAL A 7 23.29 4.56 11.19
CA VAL A 7 21.83 4.54 10.96
C VAL A 7 21.50 5.64 9.98
N GLN A 8 20.82 5.30 8.89
CA GLN A 8 20.33 6.25 7.90
C GLN A 8 18.81 6.32 7.95
N CYS A 9 18.27 7.52 7.77
CA CYS A 9 16.83 7.69 7.62
C CYS A 9 16.37 7.09 6.28
N PRO A 10 15.36 6.20 6.25
CA PRO A 10 14.88 5.59 5.01
C PRO A 10 14.17 6.57 4.06
N GLN A 11 13.87 7.80 4.50
CA GLN A 11 13.21 8.81 3.69
C GLN A 11 14.20 9.81 3.07
N CYS A 12 15.13 10.33 3.85
CA CYS A 12 16.09 11.34 3.38
C CYS A 12 17.52 10.81 3.22
N GLN A 13 17.79 9.55 3.57
CA GLN A 13 19.10 8.88 3.52
C GLN A 13 20.22 9.55 4.34
N ARG A 14 19.89 10.58 5.13
CA ARG A 14 20.83 11.26 6.02
C ARG A 14 21.07 10.46 7.30
N ILE A 15 22.25 10.67 7.87
CA ILE A 15 22.72 10.05 9.12
C ILE A 15 22.30 10.90 10.34
N ASP A 16 21.63 12.03 10.11
CA ASP A 16 21.12 12.90 11.17
C ASP A 16 19.85 12.30 11.82
N VAL A 17 20.08 11.27 12.63
CA VAL A 17 19.07 10.48 13.31
C VAL A 17 19.42 10.31 14.78
N VAL A 18 18.44 10.53 15.65
CA VAL A 18 18.57 10.41 17.10
C VAL A 18 17.73 9.26 17.61
N GLN A 19 18.14 8.68 18.73
CA GLN A 19 17.37 7.65 19.40
C GLN A 19 16.11 8.26 20.04
N TYR A 20 14.95 7.69 19.73
CA TYR A 20 13.63 8.16 20.16
C TYR A 20 12.93 7.11 21.02
N GLY A 21 13.50 6.81 22.20
CA GLY A 21 12.96 5.81 23.11
C GLY A 21 12.83 4.40 22.52
N LYS A 22 12.20 3.49 23.25
CA LYS A 22 12.06 2.07 22.86
C LYS A 22 10.58 1.69 22.78
N GLN A 23 10.26 0.72 21.92
CA GLN A 23 8.95 0.07 21.94
C GLN A 23 8.81 -0.85 23.16
N ALA A 24 7.59 -1.28 23.47
CA ALA A 24 7.32 -2.20 24.59
C ALA A 24 8.06 -3.54 24.46
N ASN A 25 8.35 -3.97 23.23
CA ASN A 25 9.16 -5.16 22.92
C ASN A 25 10.68 -4.91 23.03
N GLY A 26 11.12 -3.72 23.44
CA GLY A 26 12.53 -3.34 23.57
C GLY A 26 13.19 -2.80 22.30
N THR A 27 12.51 -2.81 21.15
CA THR A 27 13.09 -2.32 19.89
C THR A 27 13.32 -0.81 19.91
N GLN A 28 14.53 -0.38 19.53
CA GLN A 28 14.93 1.02 19.48
C GLN A 28 14.22 1.75 18.34
N ARG A 29 13.57 2.88 18.66
CA ARG A 29 13.01 3.81 17.68
C ARG A 29 14.03 4.92 17.38
N TYR A 30 14.02 5.41 16.15
CA TYR A 30 14.89 6.49 15.70
C TYR A 30 14.03 7.63 15.14
N HIS A 31 14.44 8.86 15.39
CA HIS A 31 13.82 10.07 14.87
C HIS A 31 14.80 10.76 13.93
N CYS A 32 14.35 11.11 12.73
CA CYS A 32 15.13 11.92 11.81
C CYS A 32 15.01 13.40 12.18
N ASN A 33 16.13 14.07 12.40
CA ASN A 33 16.18 15.49 12.76
C ASN A 33 16.20 16.43 11.55
N ASN A 34 16.14 15.90 10.33
CA ASN A 34 16.21 16.73 9.13
C ASN A 34 15.00 17.69 9.05
N PRO A 35 15.20 19.02 9.02
CA PRO A 35 14.10 19.99 8.99
C PRO A 35 13.34 20.00 7.65
N ASP A 36 14.01 19.66 6.55
CA ASP A 36 13.41 19.53 5.21
C ASP A 36 12.72 18.16 5.00
N GLY A 37 13.02 17.20 5.88
CA GLY A 37 12.49 15.86 5.81
C GLY A 37 11.18 15.78 6.57
N GLN A 38 10.17 15.12 6.00
CA GLN A 38 8.97 14.77 6.75
C GLN A 38 9.37 14.08 8.06
N ARG A 39 8.93 14.65 9.20
CA ARG A 39 9.20 14.14 10.55
C ARG A 39 8.82 12.67 10.63
N THR A 40 9.81 11.78 10.59
CA THR A 40 9.56 10.34 10.54
C THR A 40 10.28 9.66 11.68
N ILE A 41 9.51 9.15 12.63
CA ILE A 41 9.97 8.14 13.59
C ILE A 41 9.96 6.81 12.85
N PHE A 42 11.07 6.08 12.86
CA PHE A 42 11.20 4.79 12.19
C PHE A 42 11.91 3.75 13.07
N LEU A 43 11.79 2.49 12.67
CA LEU A 43 12.47 1.34 13.26
C LEU A 43 13.53 0.84 12.27
N LEU A 44 14.68 0.41 12.77
CA LEU A 44 15.71 -0.23 11.93
C LEU A 44 15.29 -1.61 11.43
N GLN A 45 14.62 -2.36 12.30
CA GLN A 45 14.16 -3.71 12.04
C GLN A 45 12.68 -3.78 12.42
N TYR A 46 11.82 -3.85 11.40
CA TYR A 46 10.41 -4.11 11.60
C TYR A 46 10.21 -5.61 11.73
N HIS A 47 9.63 -6.05 12.84
CA HIS A 47 9.22 -7.44 13.01
C HIS A 47 8.04 -7.79 12.07
N ASP A 48 7.11 -6.84 11.92
CA ASP A 48 5.95 -6.98 11.06
C ASP A 48 6.29 -6.52 9.63
N LYS A 49 6.49 -7.47 8.72
CA LYS A 49 6.73 -7.19 7.29
C LYS A 49 5.65 -6.31 6.67
N GLY A 50 4.41 -6.45 7.12
CA GLY A 50 3.26 -5.64 6.68
C GLY A 50 3.42 -4.13 6.89
N ARG A 51 4.25 -3.70 7.84
CA ARG A 51 4.50 -2.29 8.14
C ARG A 51 5.58 -1.66 7.25
N LEU A 52 6.33 -2.49 6.52
CA LEU A 52 7.41 -2.00 5.67
C LEU A 52 6.81 -1.23 4.48
N PRO A 53 7.36 -0.05 4.13
CA PRO A 53 6.95 0.65 2.90
C PRO A 53 7.10 -0.22 1.65
N ALA A 54 8.09 -1.10 1.65
CA ALA A 54 8.41 -2.01 0.55
C ALA A 54 7.29 -2.99 0.19
N VAL A 55 6.39 -3.35 1.12
CA VAL A 55 5.27 -4.27 0.83
C VAL A 55 4.03 -3.55 0.29
N LYS A 56 3.93 -2.23 0.45
CA LYS A 56 2.72 -1.48 0.09
C LYS A 56 2.51 -1.36 -1.42
N GLN A 57 3.59 -1.15 -2.19
CA GLN A 57 3.48 -1.07 -3.65
C GLN A 57 3.17 -2.43 -4.29
N PRO A 58 3.86 -3.54 -3.92
CA PRO A 58 3.50 -4.87 -4.41
C PRO A 58 2.06 -5.27 -4.15
N ILE A 59 1.48 -4.91 -2.99
CA ILE A 59 0.06 -5.16 -2.70
C ILE A 59 -0.83 -4.51 -3.78
N VAL A 60 -0.54 -3.26 -4.15
CA VAL A 60 -1.30 -2.53 -5.16
C VAL A 60 -1.10 -3.13 -6.54
N ASP A 61 0.14 -3.41 -6.93
CA ASP A 61 0.47 -3.93 -8.26
C ASP A 61 -0.18 -5.31 -8.50
N ILE A 62 -0.11 -6.19 -7.51
CA ILE A 62 -0.71 -7.53 -7.58
C ILE A 62 -2.25 -7.44 -7.61
N THR A 63 -2.83 -6.48 -6.87
CA THR A 63 -4.28 -6.22 -6.91
C THR A 63 -4.73 -5.68 -8.27
N LEU A 64 -3.97 -4.76 -8.87
CA LEU A 64 -4.26 -4.22 -10.21
C LEU A 64 -4.19 -5.29 -11.31
N ASN A 65 -3.39 -6.34 -11.09
CA ASN A 65 -3.35 -7.52 -11.95
C ASN A 65 -4.50 -8.51 -11.70
N GLY A 66 -5.48 -8.17 -10.87
CA GLY A 66 -6.69 -8.97 -10.62
C GLY A 66 -6.53 -10.08 -9.59
N SER A 67 -5.48 -10.06 -8.77
CA SER A 67 -5.28 -11.08 -7.73
C SER A 67 -6.12 -10.80 -6.47
N GLY A 68 -6.63 -11.86 -5.86
CA GLY A 68 -7.41 -11.81 -4.63
C GLY A 68 -6.57 -11.45 -3.39
N VAL A 69 -7.23 -10.97 -2.32
CA VAL A 69 -6.58 -10.73 -1.01
C VAL A 69 -5.85 -11.98 -0.50
N ARG A 70 -6.46 -13.17 -0.65
CA ARG A 70 -5.86 -14.44 -0.21
C ARG A 70 -4.57 -14.76 -0.96
N ASP A 71 -4.54 -14.52 -2.27
CA ASP A 71 -3.36 -14.76 -3.10
C ASP A 71 -2.23 -13.80 -2.73
N ILE A 72 -2.55 -12.52 -2.52
CA ILE A 72 -1.58 -11.50 -2.09
C ILE A 72 -0.96 -11.88 -0.74
N VAL A 73 -1.78 -12.34 0.21
CA VAL A 73 -1.31 -12.82 1.52
C VAL A 73 -0.32 -13.97 1.35
N HIS A 74 -0.61 -14.92 0.45
CA HIS A 74 0.27 -16.06 0.20
C HIS A 74 1.59 -15.65 -0.47
N VAL A 75 1.53 -14.78 -1.48
CA VAL A 75 2.69 -14.31 -2.24
C VAL A 75 3.61 -13.43 -1.41
N LEU A 76 3.06 -12.49 -0.63
CA LEU A 76 3.83 -11.51 0.13
C LEU A 76 4.09 -11.90 1.59
N GLY A 77 3.39 -12.91 2.11
CA GLY A 77 3.50 -13.35 3.51
C GLY A 77 3.10 -12.27 4.52
N VAL A 78 2.12 -11.42 4.16
CA VAL A 78 1.57 -10.37 5.03
C VAL A 78 0.16 -10.73 5.48
N SER A 79 -0.35 -10.12 6.56
CA SER A 79 -1.71 -10.41 7.02
C SER A 79 -2.78 -9.82 6.09
N SER A 80 -3.93 -10.48 5.98
CA SER A 80 -5.07 -10.00 5.18
C SER A 80 -5.53 -8.59 5.59
N ALA A 81 -5.47 -8.30 6.89
CA ALA A 81 -5.77 -6.96 7.43
C ALA A 81 -4.83 -5.88 6.86
N THR A 82 -3.54 -6.21 6.66
CA THR A 82 -2.57 -5.30 6.05
C THR A 82 -2.92 -5.01 4.60
N VAL A 83 -3.26 -6.06 3.83
CA VAL A 83 -3.65 -5.95 2.43
C VAL A 83 -4.87 -5.01 2.30
N ILE A 84 -5.91 -5.26 3.09
CA ILE A 84 -7.14 -4.45 3.07
C ILE A 84 -6.87 -2.99 3.49
N ASP A 85 -6.06 -2.75 4.53
CA ASP A 85 -5.72 -1.38 4.97
C ASP A 85 -4.94 -0.59 3.90
N VAL A 86 -4.02 -1.26 3.21
CA VAL A 86 -3.27 -0.64 2.09
C VAL A 86 -4.21 -0.28 0.95
N LEU A 87 -5.11 -1.19 0.56
CA LEU A 87 -6.06 -0.95 -0.51
C LEU A 87 -7.03 0.19 -0.18
N LYS A 88 -7.59 0.21 1.03
CA LYS A 88 -8.45 1.32 1.49
C LYS A 88 -7.74 2.68 1.49
N LYS A 89 -6.46 2.72 1.85
CA LYS A 89 -5.67 3.97 1.82
C LYS A 89 -5.34 4.43 0.40
N LYS A 90 -5.24 3.51 -0.54
CA LYS A 90 -4.93 3.77 -1.95
C LYS A 90 -6.18 4.01 -2.82
N GLU A 91 -7.37 3.67 -2.33
CA GLU A 91 -8.66 3.86 -3.00
C GLU A 91 -8.85 5.28 -3.56
N LEU A 92 -8.27 6.30 -2.92
CA LEU A 92 -8.28 7.69 -3.40
C LEU A 92 -7.51 7.93 -4.72
N GLY A 93 -6.80 6.93 -5.25
CA GLY A 93 -6.03 7.03 -6.48
C GLY A 93 -5.92 5.73 -7.28
N LEU A 94 -6.76 4.73 -6.99
CA LEU A 94 -6.83 3.50 -7.79
C LEU A 94 -7.98 3.64 -8.80
N THR A 95 -7.64 3.99 -10.03
CA THR A 95 -8.54 3.93 -11.17
C THR A 95 -8.72 2.46 -11.55
N GLN A 96 -9.95 1.94 -11.40
CA GLN A 96 -10.29 0.61 -11.87
C GLN A 96 -10.43 0.65 -13.40
N GLY A 97 -9.51 0.00 -14.10
CA GLY A 97 -9.51 -0.10 -15.56
C GLY A 97 -8.11 -0.06 -16.14
N ASN A 98 -7.91 -0.72 -17.27
CA ASN A 98 -6.64 -0.68 -17.97
C ASN A 98 -6.51 0.68 -18.70
N GLU A 99 -5.86 1.66 -18.07
CA GLU A 99 -5.70 3.00 -18.63
C GLU A 99 -5.05 3.00 -20.03
N ASN A 100 -4.22 2.00 -20.33
CA ASN A 100 -3.63 1.84 -21.66
C ASN A 100 -4.66 1.39 -22.71
N LEU A 101 -5.68 0.61 -22.33
CA LEU A 101 -6.80 0.30 -23.22
C LEU A 101 -7.66 1.54 -23.44
N LEU A 102 -7.96 2.30 -22.39
CA LEU A 102 -8.77 3.54 -22.49
C LEU A 102 -8.12 4.58 -23.41
N LYS A 103 -6.79 4.69 -23.44
CA LYS A 103 -6.05 5.61 -24.32
C LYS A 103 -5.98 5.14 -25.78
N ARG A 104 -6.17 3.83 -26.03
CA ARG A 104 -6.04 3.21 -27.35
C ARG A 104 -7.36 3.01 -28.06
N LEU A 105 -8.47 3.01 -27.31
CA LEU A 105 -9.80 2.82 -27.86
C LEU A 105 -10.38 4.20 -28.25
N ALA A 106 -10.56 4.43 -29.54
CA ALA A 106 -11.41 5.53 -30.00
C ALA A 106 -12.87 5.13 -29.74
N PRO A 107 -13.72 6.01 -29.18
CA PRO A 107 -15.11 5.65 -28.82
C PRO A 107 -15.95 5.15 -30.01
N GLU A 108 -15.53 5.48 -31.23
CA GLU A 108 -16.18 5.08 -32.49
C GLU A 108 -15.86 3.62 -32.91
N GLN A 109 -14.88 2.97 -32.27
CA GLN A 109 -14.44 1.60 -32.59
C GLN A 109 -14.85 0.57 -31.51
N ILE A 110 -15.63 0.99 -30.51
CA ILE A 110 -16.04 0.14 -29.40
C ILE A 110 -17.54 -0.14 -29.52
N ASP A 111 -17.90 -1.35 -29.98
CA ASP A 111 -19.25 -1.87 -29.76
C ASP A 111 -19.36 -2.29 -28.29
N VAL A 112 -19.83 -1.37 -27.44
CA VAL A 112 -20.15 -1.67 -26.04
C VAL A 112 -21.51 -2.34 -26.03
N ILE A 113 -21.54 -3.64 -25.79
CA ILE A 113 -22.79 -4.35 -25.48
C ILE A 113 -23.21 -3.92 -24.07
N LEU A 114 -24.01 -2.86 -24.00
CA LEU A 114 -24.64 -2.40 -22.77
C LEU A 114 -25.81 -3.33 -22.45
N SER A 115 -25.52 -4.43 -21.75
CA SER A 115 -26.57 -5.24 -21.13
C SER A 115 -27.04 -4.52 -19.87
N GLN A 116 -28.34 -4.28 -19.74
CA GLN A 116 -28.91 -3.93 -18.44
C GLN A 116 -28.75 -5.14 -17.53
N VAL A 117 -27.85 -5.03 -16.56
CA VAL A 117 -27.65 -6.04 -15.53
C VAL A 117 -28.38 -5.54 -14.28
N GLU A 118 -29.46 -6.21 -13.89
CA GLU A 118 -30.21 -5.85 -12.67
C GLU A 118 -29.37 -6.08 -11.40
N GLU A 119 -28.46 -7.07 -11.43
CA GLU A 119 -27.53 -7.38 -10.35
C GLU A 119 -26.12 -7.64 -10.90
N ALA A 120 -25.19 -6.72 -10.65
CA ALA A 120 -23.77 -6.95 -10.89
C ALA A 120 -23.12 -7.46 -9.59
N GLU A 121 -22.60 -8.68 -9.61
CA GLU A 121 -21.82 -9.21 -8.50
C GLU A 121 -20.46 -8.50 -8.49
N VAL A 122 -20.33 -7.50 -7.61
CA VAL A 122 -19.04 -6.89 -7.32
C VAL A 122 -18.18 -7.98 -6.70
N ASP A 123 -17.09 -8.35 -7.38
CA ASP A 123 -16.17 -9.38 -6.90
C ASP A 123 -15.88 -9.20 -5.40
N GLU A 124 -15.94 -10.30 -4.65
CA GLU A 124 -15.97 -10.34 -3.19
C GLU A 124 -14.85 -9.47 -2.58
N MET A 125 -13.68 -9.43 -3.22
CA MET A 125 -12.55 -8.61 -2.80
C MET A 125 -12.88 -7.12 -2.76
N TRP A 126 -13.55 -6.59 -3.78
CA TRP A 126 -13.85 -5.17 -3.92
C TRP A 126 -15.01 -4.74 -3.02
N SER A 127 -15.87 -5.66 -2.58
CA SER A 127 -16.89 -5.38 -1.56
C SER A 127 -16.32 -4.89 -0.22
N PHE A 128 -15.09 -5.30 0.11
CA PHE A 128 -14.39 -4.89 1.33
C PHE A 128 -13.66 -3.55 1.19
N VAL A 129 -13.37 -3.16 -0.05
CA VAL A 129 -12.68 -1.92 -0.40
C VAL A 129 -13.70 -0.78 -0.55
N VAL A 130 -14.75 -0.99 -1.35
CA VAL A 130 -15.70 0.03 -1.83
C VAL A 130 -16.79 0.44 -0.82
N ARG A 131 -16.61 0.19 0.50
CA ARG A 131 -17.58 0.65 1.51
C ARG A 131 -17.46 2.15 1.79
N ARG A 132 -17.71 3.01 0.79
CA ARG A 132 -18.21 4.39 0.90
C ARG A 132 -18.35 5.04 -0.49
N VAL A 133 -19.34 4.61 -1.26
CA VAL A 133 -20.05 5.56 -2.12
C VAL A 133 -21.47 5.59 -1.62
N GLY A 134 -21.74 6.53 -0.71
CA GLY A 134 -23.10 6.93 -0.40
C GLY A 134 -23.69 7.49 -1.69
N VAL A 135 -24.52 6.68 -2.35
CA VAL A 135 -25.39 7.15 -3.42
C VAL A 135 -26.33 8.16 -2.76
N MET A 136 -26.23 9.40 -3.20
CA MET A 136 -27.13 10.50 -2.87
C MET A 136 -27.61 11.10 -4.19
#